data_AF-A0A2H0QNW9-F1
#
_entry.id   AF-A0A2H0QNW9-F1
#
_cell.length_a   1.000
_cell.length_b   1.000
_cell.length_c   1.000
_cell.angle_alpha   90.00
_cell.angle_beta   90.00
_cell.angle_gamma   90.00
#
_symmetry.space_group_name_H-M   'P 1'
#
loop_
_entity.id
_entity.type
_entity.pdbx_description
1 polymer ?
#
loop_
_entity_poly.entity_id
_entity_poly.type
_entity_poly.pdbx_seq_one_letter_code
_entity_poly.pdbx_strand_id
1 'polypeptide(L)'
;MKNSLFGLMMVLQLTGCAFMENRTFITEMDQETDGVFVAGRDFRTIPGDTGKAYRSREDIMLRTPPTEMNREQRDEFKSQKSELAMKEEKLQGYDKELYDSVDPYFETMEERLYFLSLSPSEREQWVDYRQMSINKPVKTYRPSRSIASIDPAGLNNDRQITQGMSKQDVVSLWGRPTRIDIAGDPRLQNERWSYSSNGSVQQVYFENGTVEGWHLQ
;
A
#
# COMPACT_ATOMS: atom_id res chain seq x y z
N MET A 1 52.06 -30.62 -27.58
CA MET A 1 51.16 -29.47 -27.85
C MET A 1 49.83 -29.86 -28.52
N LYS A 2 49.73 -30.95 -29.30
CA LYS A 2 48.46 -31.34 -29.97
C LYS A 2 47.32 -31.76 -29.00
N ASN A 3 47.64 -32.31 -27.83
CA ASN A 3 46.62 -32.78 -26.87
C ASN A 3 45.93 -31.64 -26.08
N SER A 4 46.52 -30.43 -26.06
CA SER A 4 45.92 -29.28 -25.37
C SER A 4 44.85 -28.57 -26.21
N LEU A 5 44.89 -28.74 -27.54
CA LEU A 5 43.92 -28.11 -28.45
C LEU A 5 42.56 -28.82 -28.42
N PHE A 6 42.58 -30.14 -28.22
CA PHE A 6 41.37 -30.96 -28.16
C PHE A 6 40.54 -30.68 -26.89
N GLY A 7 41.20 -30.42 -25.76
CA GLY A 7 40.51 -30.05 -24.52
C GLY A 7 39.79 -28.70 -24.61
N LEU A 8 40.40 -27.70 -25.26
CA LEU A 8 39.80 -26.37 -25.41
C LEU A 8 38.53 -26.39 -26.30
N MET A 9 38.53 -27.22 -27.34
CA MET A 9 37.40 -27.36 -28.26
C MET A 9 36.19 -28.06 -27.61
N MET A 10 36.42 -28.95 -26.64
CA MET A 10 35.36 -29.66 -25.92
C MET A 10 34.66 -28.76 -24.89
N VAL A 11 35.37 -27.80 -24.29
CA VAL A 11 34.79 -26.83 -23.34
C VAL A 11 33.88 -25.82 -24.05
N LEU A 12 34.20 -25.44 -25.29
CA LEU A 12 33.39 -24.49 -26.07
C LEU A 12 32.01 -25.06 -26.44
N GLN A 13 31.87 -26.37 -26.64
CA GLN A 13 30.57 -26.98 -27.00
C GLN A 13 29.57 -27.06 -25.83
N LEU A 14 30.02 -26.89 -24.58
CA LEU A 14 29.14 -26.92 -23.41
C LEU A 14 28.55 -25.54 -23.06
N THR A 15 28.99 -24.46 -23.71
CA THR A 15 28.50 -23.09 -23.43
C THR A 15 27.29 -22.67 -24.28
N GLY A 16 26.86 -23.50 -25.24
CA GLY A 16 25.79 -23.15 -26.18
C GLY A 16 24.35 -23.20 -25.63
N CYS A 17 24.12 -23.81 -24.47
CA CYS A 17 22.76 -24.01 -23.94
C CYS A 17 22.31 -22.95 -22.91
N ALA A 18 23.18 -22.03 -22.48
CA ALA A 18 22.87 -21.07 -21.41
C ALA A 18 22.17 -19.77 -21.88
N PHE A 19 21.84 -19.64 -23.18
CA PHE A 19 21.29 -18.39 -23.74
C PHE A 19 19.78 -18.42 -24.03
N MET A 20 19.06 -19.43 -23.51
CA MET A 20 17.59 -19.53 -23.65
C MET A 20 16.81 -19.23 -22.35
N GLU A 21 17.40 -18.55 -21.36
CA GLU A 21 16.75 -18.36 -20.06
C GLU A 21 15.73 -17.22 -19.96
N ASN A 22 15.57 -16.35 -20.98
CA ASN A 22 14.71 -15.17 -20.85
C ASN A 22 13.56 -15.04 -21.86
N ARG A 23 13.20 -16.11 -22.58
CA ARG A 23 11.90 -16.16 -23.26
C ARG A 23 10.89 -16.81 -22.34
N THR A 24 10.40 -16.06 -21.36
CA THR A 24 9.25 -16.53 -20.60
C THR A 24 8.05 -16.51 -21.54
N PHE A 25 7.30 -17.61 -21.59
CA PHE A 25 6.03 -17.71 -22.33
C PHE A 25 5.10 -16.51 -22.08
N ILE A 26 5.18 -15.94 -20.87
CA ILE A 26 4.49 -14.71 -20.47
C ILE A 26 4.92 -13.49 -21.30
N THR A 27 6.20 -13.29 -21.56
CA THR A 27 6.69 -12.13 -22.35
C THR A 27 6.22 -12.18 -23.81
N GLU A 28 6.08 -13.38 -24.37
CA GLU A 28 5.65 -13.58 -25.76
C GLU A 28 4.12 -13.59 -25.90
N MET A 29 3.39 -13.85 -24.82
CA MET A 29 1.92 -13.76 -24.74
C MET A 29 1.42 -12.37 -24.31
N ASP A 30 2.22 -11.58 -23.58
CA ASP A 30 1.91 -10.21 -23.15
C ASP A 30 2.16 -9.16 -24.24
N GLN A 31 2.79 -9.52 -25.36
CA GLN A 31 2.85 -8.63 -26.52
C GLN A 31 1.44 -8.56 -27.14
N GLU A 32 0.70 -7.53 -26.77
CA GLU A 32 -0.60 -7.10 -27.32
C GLU A 32 -0.51 -6.69 -28.80
N THR A 33 0.18 -7.46 -29.65
CA THR A 33 -0.14 -7.43 -31.06
C THR A 33 -1.46 -8.15 -31.22
N ASP A 34 -2.50 -7.45 -31.71
CA ASP A 34 -3.75 -8.06 -32.15
C ASP A 34 -3.44 -9.41 -32.81
N GLY A 35 -3.79 -10.51 -32.13
CA GLY A 35 -3.48 -11.84 -32.64
C GLY A 35 -4.05 -12.00 -34.04
N VAL A 36 -3.51 -12.97 -34.79
CA VAL A 36 -3.96 -13.28 -36.17
C VAL A 36 -5.48 -13.41 -36.28
N PHE A 37 -6.16 -13.73 -35.18
CA PHE A 37 -7.62 -13.68 -35.09
C PHE A 37 -8.10 -12.85 -33.89
N VAL A 38 -9.00 -11.91 -34.15
CA VAL A 38 -9.65 -11.03 -33.17
C VAL A 38 -11.13 -11.41 -33.04
N ALA A 39 -11.56 -11.70 -31.81
CA ALA A 39 -12.95 -12.05 -31.53
C ALA A 39 -13.91 -10.90 -31.88
N GLY A 40 -15.02 -11.21 -32.54
CA GLY A 40 -15.99 -10.23 -33.02
C GLY A 40 -15.64 -9.55 -34.35
N ARG A 41 -14.36 -9.58 -34.78
CA ARG A 41 -13.94 -9.15 -36.12
C ARG A 41 -13.85 -10.33 -37.09
N ASP A 42 -13.08 -11.35 -36.71
CA ASP A 42 -12.74 -12.47 -37.59
C ASP A 42 -13.70 -13.67 -37.39
N PHE A 43 -14.50 -13.64 -36.33
CA PHE A 43 -15.53 -14.63 -36.02
C PHE A 43 -16.88 -13.96 -35.75
N ARG A 44 -17.93 -14.48 -36.40
CA ARG A 44 -19.33 -14.07 -36.16
C ARG A 44 -19.82 -14.55 -34.79
N THR A 45 -20.61 -13.73 -34.11
CA THR A 45 -21.26 -14.09 -32.84
C THR A 45 -22.26 -15.23 -33.06
N ILE A 46 -22.17 -16.29 -32.26
CA ILE A 46 -23.05 -17.46 -32.32
C ILE A 46 -24.02 -17.41 -31.12
N PRO A 47 -25.28 -17.89 -31.23
CA PRO A 47 -26.17 -18.01 -30.08
C PRO A 47 -25.51 -18.79 -28.93
N GLY A 48 -25.39 -18.16 -27.76
CA GLY A 48 -24.67 -18.68 -26.59
C GLY A 48 -23.42 -17.89 -26.22
N ASP A 49 -22.91 -17.04 -27.14
CA ASP A 49 -21.87 -16.08 -26.79
C ASP A 49 -22.43 -14.94 -25.93
N THR A 50 -21.59 -14.43 -25.03
CA THR A 50 -21.91 -13.24 -24.22
C THR A 50 -21.86 -11.94 -25.02
N GLY A 51 -21.43 -11.98 -26.29
CA GLY A 51 -21.27 -10.81 -27.16
C GLY A 51 -20.10 -9.88 -26.80
N LYS A 52 -19.31 -10.22 -25.77
CA LYS A 52 -18.15 -9.42 -25.35
C LYS A 52 -16.96 -9.73 -26.26
N ALA A 53 -16.45 -8.70 -26.95
CA ALA A 53 -15.30 -8.84 -27.86
C ALA A 53 -14.00 -9.16 -27.10
N TYR A 54 -13.85 -8.65 -25.88
CA TYR A 54 -12.68 -8.86 -25.04
C TYR A 54 -13.07 -9.47 -23.70
N ARG A 55 -12.18 -10.30 -23.16
CA ARG A 55 -12.28 -10.82 -21.80
C ARG A 55 -11.68 -9.79 -20.85
N SER A 56 -12.27 -9.61 -19.67
CA SER A 56 -11.61 -8.80 -18.65
C SER A 56 -10.30 -9.47 -18.22
N ARG A 57 -9.39 -8.66 -17.68
CA ARG A 57 -8.11 -9.17 -17.15
C ARG A 57 -8.35 -10.25 -16.10
N GLU A 58 -9.38 -10.07 -15.28
CA GLU A 58 -9.82 -11.02 -14.26
C GLU A 58 -10.28 -12.34 -14.88
N ASP A 59 -11.08 -12.30 -15.97
CA ASP A 59 -11.55 -13.50 -16.68
C ASP A 59 -10.40 -14.29 -17.31
N ILE A 60 -9.39 -13.59 -17.83
CA ILE A 60 -8.17 -14.20 -18.37
C ILE A 60 -7.39 -14.86 -17.23
N MET A 61 -7.11 -14.13 -16.16
CA MET A 61 -6.39 -14.65 -15.00
C MET A 61 -7.07 -15.88 -14.37
N LEU A 62 -8.40 -15.90 -14.30
CA LEU A 62 -9.17 -17.04 -13.79
C LEU A 62 -8.98 -18.30 -14.63
N ARG A 63 -8.78 -18.16 -15.95
CA ARG A 63 -8.65 -19.25 -16.92
C ARG A 63 -7.21 -19.68 -17.16
N THR A 64 -6.24 -18.79 -16.98
CA THR A 64 -4.83 -19.11 -17.15
C THR A 64 -4.36 -20.00 -15.99
N PRO A 65 -3.69 -21.14 -16.25
CA PRO A 65 -3.09 -21.98 -15.22
C PRO A 65 -2.13 -21.15 -14.36
N PRO A 66 -2.34 -21.06 -13.04
CA PRO A 66 -1.42 -20.34 -12.17
C PRO A 66 -0.06 -21.04 -12.08
N THR A 67 1.01 -20.27 -12.03
CA THR A 67 2.28 -20.68 -11.40
C THR A 67 2.01 -21.14 -9.96
N GLU A 68 2.80 -22.04 -9.37
CA GLU A 68 2.52 -22.57 -8.02
C GLU A 68 2.27 -21.48 -6.96
N MET A 69 3.10 -20.45 -6.90
CA MET A 69 2.90 -19.29 -5.99
C MET A 69 1.58 -18.53 -6.27
N ASN A 70 1.19 -18.41 -7.54
CA ASN A 70 -0.07 -17.78 -7.94
C ASN A 70 -1.29 -18.70 -7.69
N ARG A 71 -1.07 -19.99 -7.47
CA ARG A 71 -2.12 -20.97 -7.19
C ARG A 71 -2.57 -20.83 -5.75
N GLU A 72 -1.61 -20.79 -4.82
CA GLU A 72 -1.88 -20.61 -3.39
C GLU A 72 -2.66 -19.31 -3.14
N GLN A 73 -2.18 -18.18 -3.67
CA GLN A 73 -2.89 -16.90 -3.54
C GLN A 73 -4.30 -16.93 -4.15
N ARG A 74 -4.48 -17.63 -5.27
CA ARG A 74 -5.80 -17.77 -5.91
C ARG A 74 -6.74 -18.63 -5.09
N ASP A 75 -6.22 -19.70 -4.50
CA ASP A 75 -6.99 -20.62 -3.67
C ASP A 75 -7.35 -19.94 -2.33
N GLU A 76 -6.45 -19.16 -1.75
CA GLU A 76 -6.70 -18.29 -0.59
C GLU A 76 -7.78 -17.25 -0.89
N PHE A 77 -7.64 -16.50 -1.98
CA PHE A 77 -8.64 -15.50 -2.38
C PHE A 77 -10.01 -16.12 -2.61
N LYS A 78 -10.08 -17.29 -3.26
CA LYS A 78 -11.33 -18.03 -3.44
C LYS A 78 -11.93 -18.48 -2.10
N SER A 79 -11.09 -18.97 -1.20
CA SER A 79 -11.51 -19.40 0.14
C SER A 79 -12.13 -18.23 0.90
N GLN A 80 -11.43 -17.10 0.98
CA GLN A 80 -11.91 -15.88 1.64
C GLN A 80 -13.22 -15.36 1.02
N LYS A 81 -13.30 -15.34 -0.32
CA LYS A 81 -14.52 -14.91 -1.01
C LYS A 81 -15.72 -15.82 -0.71
N SER A 82 -15.49 -17.13 -0.66
CA SER A 82 -16.54 -18.10 -0.29
C SER A 82 -16.96 -17.95 1.17
N GLU A 83 -16.01 -17.70 2.08
CA GLU A 83 -16.27 -17.45 3.48
C GLU A 83 -17.08 -16.17 3.68
N LEU A 84 -16.72 -15.09 2.97
CA LEU A 84 -17.44 -13.82 3.02
C LEU A 84 -18.89 -14.02 2.58
N ALA A 85 -19.11 -14.66 1.44
CA ALA A 85 -20.45 -14.92 0.91
C ALA A 85 -21.32 -15.72 1.90
N MET A 86 -20.76 -16.75 2.54
CA MET A 86 -21.48 -17.53 3.57
C MET A 86 -21.83 -16.68 4.80
N LYS A 87 -20.93 -15.80 5.25
CA LYS A 87 -21.19 -14.91 6.39
C LYS A 87 -22.24 -13.86 6.05
N GLU A 88 -22.16 -13.26 4.86
CA GLU A 88 -23.14 -12.28 4.37
C GLU A 88 -24.54 -12.89 4.23
N GLU A 89 -24.65 -14.11 3.71
CA GLU A 89 -25.92 -14.83 3.60
C GLU A 89 -26.57 -15.10 4.97
N LYS A 90 -25.74 -15.32 6.00
CA LYS A 90 -26.20 -15.57 7.38
C LYS A 90 -26.73 -14.30 8.07
N LEU A 91 -26.39 -13.11 7.58
CA LEU A 91 -26.84 -11.85 8.19
C LEU A 91 -28.33 -11.63 7.96
N GLN A 92 -29.07 -11.34 9.04
CA GLN A 92 -30.50 -11.06 8.99
C GLN A 92 -30.86 -9.91 9.94
N GLY A 93 -31.91 -9.17 9.59
CA GLY A 93 -32.44 -8.07 10.42
C GLY A 93 -31.43 -6.95 10.64
N TYR A 94 -31.29 -6.54 11.90
CA TYR A 94 -30.44 -5.41 12.33
C TYR A 94 -28.98 -5.54 11.90
N ASP A 95 -28.38 -6.73 12.02
CA ASP A 95 -26.97 -6.96 11.67
C ASP A 95 -26.70 -6.70 10.18
N LYS A 96 -27.69 -7.00 9.32
CA LYS A 96 -27.60 -6.76 7.89
C LYS A 96 -27.70 -5.27 7.58
N GLU A 97 -28.65 -4.57 8.21
CA GLU A 97 -28.79 -3.12 8.05
C GLU A 97 -27.54 -2.38 8.52
N LEU A 98 -26.95 -2.81 9.65
CA LEU A 98 -25.68 -2.28 10.14
C LEU A 98 -24.56 -2.52 9.14
N TYR A 99 -24.41 -3.75 8.64
CA TYR A 99 -23.41 -4.09 7.62
C TYR A 99 -23.57 -3.26 6.34
N ASP A 100 -24.78 -3.16 5.80
CA ASP A 100 -25.09 -2.39 4.58
C ASP A 100 -24.77 -0.89 4.78
N SER A 101 -24.96 -0.37 6.00
CA SER A 101 -24.61 1.02 6.32
C SER A 101 -23.10 1.29 6.32
N VAL A 102 -22.29 0.27 6.61
CA VAL A 102 -20.83 0.39 6.68
C VAL A 102 -20.08 -0.18 5.49
N ASP A 103 -20.74 -0.97 4.64
CA ASP A 103 -20.14 -1.60 3.44
C ASP A 103 -19.33 -0.64 2.56
N PRO A 104 -19.79 0.61 2.30
CA PRO A 104 -19.05 1.57 1.49
C PRO A 104 -17.70 2.01 2.08
N TYR A 105 -17.48 1.77 3.38
CA TYR A 105 -16.26 2.18 4.08
C TYR A 105 -15.20 1.08 4.15
N PHE A 106 -15.52 -0.15 3.76
CA PHE A 106 -14.53 -1.22 3.73
C PHE A 106 -13.61 -1.09 2.52
N GLU A 107 -12.30 -1.06 2.76
CA GLU A 107 -11.30 -0.94 1.71
C GLU A 107 -10.97 -2.31 1.10
N THR A 108 -10.98 -3.36 1.92
CA THR A 108 -10.58 -4.71 1.51
C THR A 108 -11.56 -5.79 1.98
N MET A 109 -11.45 -6.99 1.39
CA MET A 109 -12.30 -8.14 1.74
C MET A 109 -11.98 -8.67 3.14
N GLU A 110 -10.73 -8.57 3.57
CA GLU A 110 -10.27 -9.00 4.88
C GLU A 110 -10.89 -8.13 5.99
N GLU A 111 -11.05 -6.83 5.75
CA GLU A 111 -11.72 -5.92 6.69
C GLU A 111 -13.20 -6.31 6.87
N ARG A 112 -13.88 -6.66 5.78
CA ARG A 112 -15.26 -7.19 5.82
C ARG A 112 -15.33 -8.48 6.61
N LEU A 113 -14.44 -9.43 6.32
CA LEU A 113 -14.37 -10.71 7.04
C LEU A 113 -14.10 -10.53 8.53
N TYR A 114 -13.21 -9.60 8.88
CA TYR A 114 -12.90 -9.24 10.25
C TYR A 114 -14.12 -8.65 10.95
N PHE A 115 -14.77 -7.64 10.38
CA PHE A 115 -15.98 -7.03 10.93
C PHE A 115 -17.08 -8.06 11.18
N LEU A 116 -17.32 -8.97 10.23
CA LEU A 116 -18.32 -10.02 10.38
C LEU A 116 -17.94 -11.08 11.43
N SER A 117 -16.64 -11.23 11.74
CA SER A 117 -16.17 -12.11 12.81
C SER A 117 -16.34 -11.53 14.23
N LEU A 118 -16.51 -10.21 14.35
CA LEU A 118 -16.69 -9.53 15.63
C LEU A 118 -18.05 -9.86 16.27
N SER A 119 -18.10 -9.84 17.60
CA SER A 119 -19.37 -9.90 18.34
C SER A 119 -20.21 -8.64 18.10
N PRO A 120 -21.54 -8.69 18.31
CA PRO A 120 -22.41 -7.53 18.05
C PRO A 120 -21.97 -6.24 18.77
N SER A 121 -21.53 -6.33 20.02
CA SER A 121 -21.02 -5.18 20.77
C SER A 121 -19.71 -4.62 20.22
N GLU A 122 -18.83 -5.48 19.71
CA GLU A 122 -17.56 -5.06 19.10
C GLU A 122 -17.78 -4.41 17.74
N ARG A 123 -18.80 -4.85 16.98
CA ARG A 123 -19.18 -4.22 15.71
C ARG A 123 -19.62 -2.78 15.92
N GLU A 124 -20.45 -2.51 16.93
CA GLU A 124 -20.88 -1.15 17.26
C GLU A 124 -19.69 -0.24 17.61
N GLN A 125 -18.78 -0.73 18.47
CA GLN A 125 -17.55 -0.01 18.80
C GLN A 125 -16.66 0.24 17.57
N TRP A 126 -16.59 -0.74 16.67
CA TRP A 126 -15.85 -0.61 15.42
C TRP A 126 -16.46 0.48 14.53
N VAL A 127 -17.79 0.52 14.40
CA VAL A 127 -18.51 1.57 13.66
C VAL A 127 -18.25 2.93 14.29
N ASP A 128 -18.32 3.06 15.61
CA ASP A 128 -18.05 4.32 16.31
C ASP A 128 -16.62 4.81 16.03
N TYR A 129 -15.64 3.92 16.15
CA TYR A 129 -14.24 4.23 15.86
C TYR A 129 -14.01 4.64 14.40
N ARG A 130 -14.63 3.93 13.45
CA ARG A 130 -14.49 4.22 12.01
C ARG A 130 -15.24 5.49 11.62
N GLN A 131 -16.44 5.73 12.14
CA GLN A 131 -17.19 6.97 11.91
C GLN A 131 -16.48 8.19 12.50
N MET A 132 -15.83 8.08 13.65
CA MET A 132 -14.96 9.15 14.17
C MET A 132 -13.77 9.45 13.23
N SER A 133 -13.31 8.44 12.50
CA SER A 133 -12.22 8.57 11.53
C SER A 133 -12.69 9.15 10.18
N ILE A 134 -13.90 8.79 9.73
CA ILE A 134 -14.51 9.26 8.47
C ILE A 134 -15.10 10.68 8.61
N ASN A 135 -15.71 10.99 9.75
CA ASN A 135 -16.26 12.32 10.05
C ASN A 135 -15.19 13.34 10.49
N LYS A 136 -13.90 13.02 10.37
CA LYS A 136 -12.89 14.09 10.33
C LYS A 136 -13.26 14.95 9.13
N PRO A 137 -13.63 16.22 9.32
CA PRO A 137 -13.95 17.07 8.18
C PRO A 137 -12.71 17.08 7.31
N VAL A 138 -12.81 16.45 6.13
CA VAL A 138 -11.95 16.79 5.01
C VAL A 138 -12.15 18.29 4.88
N LYS A 139 -11.16 19.06 5.35
CA LYS A 139 -11.12 20.52 5.18
C LYS A 139 -11.03 20.77 3.68
N THR A 140 -12.17 20.64 3.01
CA THR A 140 -12.38 21.15 1.67
C THR A 140 -12.29 22.64 1.84
N TYR A 141 -11.08 23.16 1.65
CA TYR A 141 -10.80 24.58 1.51
C TYR A 141 -11.63 25.10 0.35
N ARG A 142 -12.87 25.51 0.63
CA ARG A 142 -13.64 26.39 -0.26
C ARG A 142 -12.97 27.75 -0.15
N PRO A 143 -12.40 28.30 -1.23
CA PRO A 143 -11.78 29.62 -1.18
C PRO A 143 -12.91 30.67 -1.14
N SER A 144 -13.43 30.94 0.06
CA SER A 144 -14.27 32.11 0.29
C SER A 144 -13.38 33.34 0.34
N ARG A 145 -13.59 34.20 -0.64
CA ARG A 145 -12.88 35.46 -0.82
C ARG A 145 -13.14 36.39 0.36
N SER A 146 -12.08 36.74 1.09
CA SER A 146 -11.92 38.05 1.72
C SER A 146 -10.44 38.28 2.04
N ILE A 147 -9.95 39.41 1.54
CA ILE A 147 -8.55 39.82 1.46
C ILE A 147 -8.09 40.41 2.80
N ALA A 148 -6.82 40.16 3.12
CA ALA A 148 -5.98 40.78 4.16
C ALA A 148 -6.12 40.25 5.60
N SER A 149 -5.31 39.22 5.94
CA SER A 149 -4.44 39.18 7.15
C SER A 149 -4.08 37.75 7.63
N ILE A 150 -3.64 36.84 6.75
CA ILE A 150 -3.17 35.50 7.21
C ILE A 150 -1.88 35.11 6.47
N ASP A 151 -0.82 34.93 7.24
CA ASP A 151 0.50 34.39 6.86
C ASP A 151 0.39 33.04 6.13
N PRO A 152 1.19 32.78 5.08
CA PRO A 152 1.09 31.56 4.27
C PRO A 152 1.86 30.37 4.86
N ALA A 153 1.74 30.11 6.16
CA ALA A 153 2.48 29.04 6.87
C ALA A 153 1.57 27.93 7.45
N GLY A 154 0.44 27.62 6.82
CA GLY A 154 -0.62 26.81 7.44
C GLY A 154 -1.06 25.52 6.73
N LEU A 155 -0.33 25.03 5.72
CA LEU A 155 -0.82 23.93 4.88
C LEU A 155 0.14 22.73 4.71
N ASN A 156 1.15 22.58 5.58
CA ASN A 156 2.02 21.38 5.64
C ASN A 156 2.33 20.96 7.11
N ASN A 157 1.43 21.24 8.06
CA ASN A 157 1.74 21.24 9.50
C ASN A 157 1.78 19.87 10.19
N ASP A 158 1.50 18.76 9.51
CA ASP A 158 1.48 17.44 10.18
C ASP A 158 2.88 16.90 10.53
N ARG A 159 3.95 17.62 10.15
CA ARG A 159 5.35 17.30 10.55
C ARG A 159 6.08 18.49 11.16
N GLN A 160 5.39 19.55 11.54
CA GLN A 160 6.04 20.72 12.12
C GLN A 160 6.22 20.54 13.61
N ILE A 161 7.46 20.66 14.09
CA ILE A 161 7.73 20.72 15.52
C ILE A 161 7.13 22.00 16.07
N THR A 162 6.47 21.92 17.23
CA THR A 162 5.99 23.07 17.99
C THR A 162 6.65 23.11 19.35
N GLN A 163 6.77 24.31 19.93
CA GLN A 163 7.26 24.48 21.30
C GLN A 163 6.35 23.70 22.27
N GLY A 164 6.96 23.06 23.28
CA GLY A 164 6.27 22.24 24.27
C GLY A 164 6.05 20.77 23.89
N MET A 165 6.39 20.33 22.66
CA MET A 165 6.32 18.91 22.30
C MET A 165 7.25 18.06 23.17
N SER A 166 6.85 16.81 23.48
CA SER A 166 7.73 15.88 24.18
C SER A 166 8.78 15.29 23.24
N LYS A 167 9.88 14.77 23.81
CA LYS A 167 10.90 14.04 23.05
C LYS A 167 10.30 12.91 22.21
N GLN A 168 9.34 12.18 22.75
CA GLN A 168 8.68 11.06 22.08
C GLN A 168 7.87 11.51 20.87
N ASP A 169 7.18 12.65 20.97
CA ASP A 169 6.41 13.22 19.85
C ASP A 169 7.34 13.62 18.71
N VAL A 170 8.48 14.25 19.03
CA VAL A 170 9.50 14.61 18.03
C VAL A 170 10.08 13.36 17.37
N VAL A 171 10.36 12.29 18.12
CA VAL A 171 10.79 11.01 17.54
C VAL A 171 9.72 10.39 16.66
N SER A 172 8.45 10.48 17.05
CA SER A 172 7.35 9.94 16.26
C SER A 172 7.15 10.71 14.94
N LEU A 173 7.40 12.03 14.94
CA LEU A 173 7.23 12.88 13.77
C LEU A 173 8.46 12.85 12.83
N TRP A 174 9.66 12.98 13.38
CA TRP A 174 10.91 13.16 12.61
C TRP A 174 11.81 11.92 12.61
N GLY A 175 11.50 10.90 13.42
CA GLY A 175 12.31 9.69 13.57
C GLY A 175 13.41 9.83 14.61
N ARG A 176 14.36 8.88 14.61
CA ARG A 176 15.48 8.88 15.55
C ARG A 176 16.53 9.93 15.16
N PRO A 177 17.02 10.77 16.09
CA PRO A 177 18.05 11.76 15.79
C PRO A 177 19.37 11.08 15.42
N THR A 178 20.14 11.73 14.55
CA THR A 178 21.48 11.27 14.15
C THR A 178 22.49 11.47 15.27
N ARG A 179 22.34 12.56 16.04
CA ARG A 179 23.23 12.92 17.14
C ARG A 179 22.45 13.59 18.25
N ILE A 180 22.77 13.24 19.49
CA ILE A 180 22.24 13.84 20.72
C ILE A 180 23.43 14.40 21.50
N ASP A 181 23.45 15.72 21.70
CA ASP A 181 24.41 16.39 22.58
C ASP A 181 23.70 16.84 23.86
N ILE A 182 24.22 16.47 25.04
CA ILE A 182 23.65 16.85 26.33
C ILE A 182 24.39 18.10 26.83
N ALA A 183 23.66 19.17 27.15
CA ALA A 183 24.23 20.42 27.64
C ALA A 183 23.99 20.57 29.16
N GLY A 184 25.06 20.48 29.96
CA GLY A 184 25.00 20.69 31.40
C GLY A 184 24.72 19.42 32.21
N ASP A 185 23.91 19.54 33.27
CA ASP A 185 23.53 18.40 34.12
C ASP A 185 22.50 17.51 33.40
N PRO A 186 22.78 16.21 33.19
CA PRO A 186 21.85 15.27 32.56
C PRO A 186 20.47 15.19 33.21
N ARG A 187 20.35 15.58 34.50
CA ARG A 187 19.07 15.58 35.22
C ARG A 187 18.08 16.63 34.70
N LEU A 188 18.59 17.73 34.14
CA LEU A 188 17.77 18.81 33.58
C LEU A 188 17.24 18.47 32.17
N GLN A 189 17.71 17.38 31.57
CA GLN A 189 17.30 16.95 30.22
C GLN A 189 17.45 18.05 29.16
N ASN A 190 18.48 18.87 29.32
CA ASN A 190 18.85 19.90 28.36
C ASN A 190 19.65 19.25 27.24
N GLU A 191 18.98 19.01 26.11
CA GLU A 191 19.51 18.19 25.02
C GLU A 191 19.40 18.95 23.71
N ARG A 192 20.40 18.81 22.85
CA ARG A 192 20.37 19.25 21.46
C ARG A 192 20.39 18.05 20.55
N TRP A 193 19.33 17.87 19.78
CA TRP A 193 19.20 16.77 18.82
C TRP A 193 19.46 17.28 17.43
N SER A 194 20.21 16.52 16.63
CA SER A 194 20.52 16.84 15.23
C SER A 194 19.94 15.79 14.29
N TYR A 195 19.26 16.27 13.25
CA TYR A 195 18.65 15.47 12.20
C TYR A 195 19.29 15.85 10.85
N SER A 196 19.67 14.85 10.07
CA SER A 196 20.20 15.05 8.72
C SER A 196 19.19 14.54 7.69
N SER A 197 18.65 15.44 6.88
CA SER A 197 17.73 15.08 5.78
C SER A 197 18.12 15.84 4.52
N ASN A 198 18.34 15.12 3.43
CA ASN A 198 18.65 15.67 2.10
C ASN A 198 19.82 16.68 2.09
N GLY A 199 20.84 16.48 2.94
CA GLY A 199 22.01 17.36 3.04
C GLY A 199 21.81 18.64 3.87
N SER A 200 20.60 18.88 4.38
CA SER A 200 20.32 19.93 5.38
C SER A 200 20.40 19.36 6.80
N VAL A 201 20.90 20.17 7.75
CA VAL A 201 21.00 19.79 9.16
C VAL A 201 19.98 20.58 9.96
N GLN A 202 19.08 19.86 10.63
CA GLN A 202 18.04 20.46 11.47
C GLN A 202 18.37 20.16 12.93
N GLN A 203 18.36 21.19 13.77
CA GLN A 203 18.68 21.09 15.19
C GLN A 203 17.44 21.41 16.03
N VAL A 204 17.18 20.59 17.06
CA VAL A 204 16.08 20.77 18.01
C VAL A 204 16.67 20.87 19.41
N TYR A 205 16.23 21.87 20.17
CA TYR A 205 16.68 22.14 21.53
C TYR A 205 15.58 21.76 22.52
N PHE A 206 15.94 20.96 23.51
CA PHE A 206 15.07 20.52 24.59
C PHE A 206 15.50 21.15 25.91
N GLU A 207 14.52 21.55 26.71
CA GLU A 207 14.68 21.98 28.09
C GLU A 207 13.66 21.21 28.95
N ASN A 208 14.13 20.59 30.04
CA ASN A 208 13.30 19.75 30.92
C ASN A 208 12.50 18.65 30.18
N GLY A 209 13.00 18.18 29.04
CA GLY A 209 12.38 17.13 28.23
C GLY A 209 11.29 17.58 27.26
N THR A 210 11.07 18.89 27.12
CA THR A 210 10.15 19.50 26.14
C THR A 210 10.90 20.36 25.13
N VAL A 211 10.38 20.50 23.91
CA VAL A 211 10.99 21.35 22.87
C VAL A 211 10.86 22.81 23.25
N GLU A 212 11.98 23.52 23.29
CA GLU A 212 12.01 24.98 23.47
C GLU A 212 12.19 25.71 22.14
N GLY A 213 12.93 25.12 21.19
CA GLY A 213 13.12 25.72 19.87
C GLY A 213 13.82 24.80 18.86
N TRP A 214 13.88 25.24 17.61
CA TRP A 214 14.59 24.53 16.54
C TRP A 214 15.24 25.50 15.56
N HIS A 215 16.31 25.05 14.91
CA HIS A 215 17.06 25.81 13.92
C HIS A 215 17.32 24.97 12.67
N LEU A 216 17.06 25.54 11.49
CA LEU A 216 17.35 24.93 10.19
C LEU A 216 18.62 25.55 9.62
N GLN A 217 19.64 24.74 9.37
CA GLN A 217 20.90 25.17 8.78
C GLN A 217 20.98 24.84 7.29
#